data_AF-A0A948Q7J6-F1
#
_entry.id   AF-A0A948Q7J6-F1
#
_cell.length_a   1.000
_cell.length_b   1.000
_cell.length_c   1.000
_cell.angle_alpha   90.00
_cell.angle_beta   90.00
_cell.angle_gamma   90.00
#
_symmetry.space_group_name_H-M   'P 1'
#
loop_
_entity.id
_entity.type
_entity.pdbx_description
1 polymer ?
#
loop_
_entity_poly.entity_id
_entity_poly.type
_entity_poly.pdbx_seq_one_letter_code
_entity_poly.pdbx_strand_id
1 'polypeptide(L)'
;MRQQAIHQTGVITEVIKGIVDRVTFHNPDSGWSILRVMPFSHPQEQETVIVHQTKVFAGATMEFEGSWTVHPKYGRQFLATIAKERKPATTAALEKYLGSGLIKGVGPKTAGKIVQHFAKQTLDIFEDNIERLTEVPGIAQKKLNMISNAWAEHKAIREVMMFLQSHGISTLFAVRIYKEYGDDAIKNVTQDPYRLANDFYGIGFFSADKVALSIGLAPDSRERIMAGIKHVLAASRNFGHCYLTLSQINKQVKELLQLDLSDKLLELLQYMETQKLLMVRELCVENGIKEPCYYSKSLYFDELYVAKRIA
;
A
#
# COMPACT_ATOMS: atom_id res chain seq x y z
N MET A 1 15.26 -2.16 37.51
CA MET A 1 15.90 -1.38 36.43
C MET A 1 14.87 -1.20 35.32
N ARG A 2 14.66 0.05 34.90
CA ARG A 2 13.52 0.53 34.11
C ARG A 2 13.50 -0.06 32.70
N GLN A 3 12.35 -0.61 32.32
CA GLN A 3 11.97 -0.88 30.93
C GLN A 3 11.89 0.44 30.15
N GLN A 4 12.62 0.55 29.06
CA GLN A 4 12.43 1.59 28.06
C GLN A 4 11.29 1.18 27.14
N ALA A 5 10.09 1.65 27.47
CA ALA A 5 9.00 1.74 26.51
C ALA A 5 9.35 2.87 25.52
N ILE A 6 9.55 2.53 24.25
CA ILE A 6 9.59 3.53 23.18
C ILE A 6 8.13 3.91 22.88
N HIS A 7 7.59 4.81 23.69
CA HIS A 7 6.44 5.63 23.30
C HIS A 7 6.98 6.77 22.42
N GLN A 8 6.60 6.81 21.15
CA GLN A 8 6.72 8.03 20.37
C GLN A 8 5.69 9.05 20.89
N THR A 9 6.22 10.13 21.44
CA THR A 9 5.53 11.24 22.09
C THR A 9 4.80 12.12 21.06
N GLY A 10 3.51 12.40 21.28
CA GLY A 10 2.96 13.76 21.10
C GLY A 10 2.27 14.17 19.79
N VAL A 11 1.84 13.26 18.91
CA VAL A 11 1.03 13.67 17.74
C VAL A 11 -0.45 13.71 18.15
N ILE A 12 -1.04 14.91 18.24
CA ILE A 12 -2.49 15.06 18.42
C ILE A 12 -3.15 14.66 17.11
N THR A 13 -3.93 13.58 17.15
CA THR A 13 -4.74 13.15 16.03
C THR A 13 -6.06 13.93 16.03
N GLU A 14 -6.32 14.64 14.95
CA GLU A 14 -7.55 15.41 14.72
C GLU A 14 -8.35 14.82 13.56
N VAL A 15 -9.60 15.24 13.44
CA VAL A 15 -10.51 14.80 12.37
C VAL A 15 -11.02 16.02 11.59
N ILE A 16 -10.81 16.01 10.27
CA ILE A 16 -11.39 16.99 9.34
C ILE A 16 -12.46 16.29 8.51
N LYS A 17 -13.70 16.78 8.59
CA LYS A 17 -14.81 16.36 7.72
C LYS A 17 -15.14 17.49 6.76
N GLY A 18 -15.23 17.20 5.47
CA GLY A 18 -15.50 18.25 4.49
C GLY A 18 -15.65 17.75 3.06
N ILE A 19 -15.92 18.71 2.17
CA ILE A 19 -16.00 18.47 0.73
C ILE A 19 -14.67 18.87 0.11
N VAL A 20 -14.11 17.99 -0.70
CA VAL A 20 -12.91 18.29 -1.48
C VAL A 20 -13.29 19.32 -2.54
N ASP A 21 -12.77 20.54 -2.44
CA ASP A 21 -13.02 21.58 -3.43
C ASP A 21 -12.27 21.29 -4.72
N ARG A 22 -10.98 21.01 -4.62
CA ARG A 22 -10.14 20.66 -5.76
C ARG A 22 -8.96 19.79 -5.36
N VAL A 23 -8.45 19.07 -6.34
CA VAL A 23 -7.22 18.29 -6.25
C VAL A 23 -6.11 19.16 -6.83
N THR A 24 -5.20 19.63 -5.99
CA THR A 24 -4.07 20.49 -6.41
C THR A 24 -3.00 19.66 -7.10
N PHE A 25 -2.78 18.43 -6.62
CA PHE A 25 -1.80 17.51 -7.18
C PHE A 25 -2.25 16.07 -6.89
N HIS A 26 -1.95 15.16 -7.81
CA HIS A 26 -2.16 13.73 -7.63
C HIS A 26 -1.09 12.94 -8.39
N ASN A 27 -0.40 12.05 -7.68
CA ASN A 27 0.48 11.06 -8.28
C ASN A 27 -0.29 9.74 -8.43
N PRO A 28 -0.54 9.25 -9.66
CA PRO A 28 -1.33 8.04 -9.90
C PRO A 28 -0.61 6.74 -9.52
N ASP A 29 0.71 6.77 -9.33
CA ASP A 29 1.49 5.58 -8.98
C ASP A 29 1.61 5.41 -7.46
N SER A 30 1.67 6.52 -6.73
CA SER A 30 1.74 6.49 -5.28
C SER A 30 0.40 6.79 -4.60
N GLY A 31 -0.59 7.30 -5.31
CA GLY A 31 -1.82 7.82 -4.68
C GLY A 31 -1.58 9.08 -3.84
N TRP A 32 -0.39 9.67 -3.87
CA TRP A 32 -0.13 10.91 -3.12
C TRP A 32 -0.93 12.07 -3.72
N SER A 33 -1.77 12.68 -2.89
CA SER A 33 -2.68 13.74 -3.28
C SER A 33 -2.58 14.93 -2.33
N ILE A 34 -2.58 16.13 -2.93
CA ILE A 34 -2.74 17.40 -2.21
C ILE A 34 -4.13 17.93 -2.53
N LEU A 35 -4.96 18.01 -1.52
CA LEU A 35 -6.37 18.38 -1.62
C LEU A 35 -6.59 19.76 -1.01
N ARG A 36 -7.47 20.54 -1.62
CA ARG A 36 -8.14 21.64 -0.94
C ARG A 36 -9.49 21.13 -0.46
N VAL A 37 -9.71 21.18 0.84
CA VAL A 37 -10.92 20.68 1.50
C VAL A 37 -11.64 21.85 2.14
N MET A 38 -12.94 21.95 1.91
CA MET A 38 -13.84 22.86 2.63
C MET A 38 -14.40 22.12 3.84
N PRO A 39 -13.94 22.40 5.07
CA PRO A 39 -14.41 21.71 6.27
C PRO A 39 -15.87 22.04 6.56
N PHE A 40 -16.64 21.08 7.06
CA PHE A 40 -18.02 21.31 7.50
C PHE A 40 -18.11 22.18 8.75
N SER A 41 -17.06 22.16 9.59
CA SER A 41 -16.98 23.01 10.78
C SER A 41 -16.80 24.49 10.43
N HIS A 42 -16.09 24.80 9.35
CA HIS A 42 -15.83 26.17 8.89
C HIS A 42 -15.96 26.25 7.35
N PRO A 43 -17.19 26.34 6.82
CA PRO A 43 -17.44 26.26 5.38
C PRO A 43 -16.85 27.40 4.55
N GLN A 44 -16.44 28.51 5.19
CA GLN A 44 -15.83 29.66 4.54
C GLN A 44 -14.30 29.52 4.36
N GLU A 45 -13.69 28.50 4.96
CA GLU A 45 -12.24 28.29 4.93
C GLU A 45 -11.86 27.10 4.04
N GLN A 46 -10.63 27.12 3.51
CA GLN A 46 -10.07 26.02 2.73
C GLN A 46 -8.80 25.50 3.39
N GLU A 47 -8.82 24.22 3.75
CA GLU A 47 -7.67 23.55 4.35
C GLU A 47 -6.92 22.71 3.33
N THR A 48 -5.60 22.66 3.48
CA THR A 48 -4.75 21.82 2.62
C THR A 48 -4.57 20.45 3.28
N VAL A 49 -5.14 19.41 2.69
CA VAL A 49 -5.00 18.03 3.17
C VAL A 49 -4.05 17.25 2.26
N ILE A 50 -3.02 16.66 2.86
CA ILE A 50 -2.16 15.68 2.21
C ILE A 50 -2.70 14.30 2.57
N VAL A 51 -2.95 13.48 1.56
CA VAL A 51 -3.46 12.12 1.73
C VAL A 51 -2.83 11.19 0.70
N HIS A 52 -2.72 9.91 1.04
CA HIS A 52 -2.30 8.85 0.12
C HIS A 52 -3.50 7.98 -0.25
N GLN A 53 -4.18 8.32 -1.34
CA GLN A 53 -5.40 7.65 -1.79
C GLN A 53 -5.40 7.57 -3.32
N THR A 54 -5.85 6.44 -3.86
CA THR A 54 -5.69 6.08 -5.28
C THR A 54 -6.18 7.15 -6.24
N LYS A 55 -7.24 7.89 -5.86
CA LYS A 55 -7.60 9.19 -6.41
C LYS A 55 -8.71 9.80 -5.54
N VAL A 56 -8.52 11.00 -5.03
CA VAL A 56 -9.59 11.79 -4.39
C VAL A 56 -10.06 12.82 -5.38
N PHE A 57 -11.36 13.11 -5.35
CA PHE A 57 -12.01 13.93 -6.37
C PHE A 57 -12.58 15.19 -5.79
N ALA A 58 -12.54 16.25 -6.60
CA ALA A 58 -13.35 17.42 -6.37
C ALA A 58 -14.82 16.97 -6.19
N GLY A 59 -15.51 17.47 -5.16
CA GLY A 59 -16.88 17.08 -4.80
C GLY A 59 -17.00 15.89 -3.85
N ALA A 60 -15.95 15.10 -3.65
CA ALA A 60 -15.99 13.98 -2.71
C ALA A 60 -16.19 14.49 -1.28
N THR A 61 -17.11 13.85 -0.55
CA THR A 61 -17.29 14.09 0.88
C THR A 61 -16.37 13.15 1.64
N MET A 62 -15.44 13.71 2.40
CA MET A 62 -14.36 12.96 3.03
C MET A 62 -14.29 13.24 4.53
N GLU A 63 -13.91 12.22 5.28
CA GLU A 63 -13.51 12.29 6.68
C GLU A 63 -12.04 11.88 6.76
N PHE A 64 -11.19 12.84 7.11
CA PHE A 64 -9.75 12.66 7.26
C PHE A 64 -9.40 12.62 8.72
N GLU A 65 -8.55 11.67 9.11
CA GLU A 65 -7.98 11.57 10.44
C GLU A 65 -6.46 11.56 10.31
N GLY A 66 -5.78 12.35 11.14
CA GLY A 66 -4.36 12.62 10.99
C GLY A 66 -3.90 13.79 11.85
N SER A 67 -2.85 14.48 11.42
CA SER A 67 -2.21 15.52 12.23
C SER A 67 -1.78 16.73 11.42
N TRP A 68 -1.76 17.90 12.06
CA TRP A 68 -1.22 19.11 11.45
C TRP A 68 0.29 19.07 11.33
N THR A 69 0.79 19.55 10.19
CA THR A 69 2.21 19.76 9.91
C THR A 69 2.40 21.11 9.23
N VAL A 70 3.64 21.62 9.23
CA VAL A 70 3.98 22.89 8.58
C VAL A 70 5.08 22.61 7.56
N HIS A 71 4.77 22.84 6.28
CA HIS A 71 5.75 22.73 5.22
C HIS A 71 6.54 24.05 5.07
N PRO A 72 7.87 24.02 4.98
CA PRO A 72 8.71 25.23 4.95
C PRO A 72 8.32 26.24 3.85
N LYS A 73 7.84 25.74 2.71
CA LYS A 73 7.43 26.56 1.55
C LYS A 73 5.92 26.81 1.42
N TYR A 74 5.09 25.91 1.96
CA TYR A 74 3.65 25.88 1.65
C TYR A 74 2.77 26.12 2.88
N GLY A 75 3.38 26.31 4.05
CA GLY A 75 2.68 26.62 5.29
C GLY A 75 1.97 25.41 5.88
N ARG A 76 0.89 25.68 6.63
CA ARG A 76 0.13 24.68 7.39
C ARG A 76 -0.59 23.70 6.46
N GLN A 77 -0.44 22.40 6.73
CA GLN A 77 -1.06 21.31 5.99
C GLN A 77 -1.52 20.23 6.97
N PHE A 78 -2.61 19.56 6.64
CA PHE A 78 -3.10 18.43 7.41
C PHE A 78 -2.61 17.13 6.76
N LEU A 79 -1.79 16.36 7.47
CA LEU A 79 -1.31 15.07 7.00
C LEU A 79 -2.30 13.99 7.45
N ALA A 80 -3.15 13.54 6.54
CA ALA A 80 -4.14 12.50 6.79
C ALA A 80 -3.50 11.11 6.68
N THR A 81 -3.57 10.35 7.78
CA THR A 81 -3.19 8.93 7.82
C THR A 81 -4.36 8.02 7.46
N ILE A 82 -5.58 8.48 7.70
CA ILE A 82 -6.83 7.80 7.42
C ILE A 82 -7.71 8.75 6.60
N ALA A 83 -8.31 8.23 5.53
CA ALA A 83 -9.28 8.97 4.73
C ALA A 83 -10.46 8.06 4.40
N LYS A 84 -11.66 8.49 4.79
CA LYS A 84 -12.91 7.75 4.59
C LYS A 84 -13.83 8.57 3.70
N GLU A 85 -14.17 8.02 2.56
CA GLU A 85 -15.16 8.60 1.65
C GLU A 85 -16.58 8.32 2.18
N ARG A 86 -17.38 9.37 2.30
CA ARG A 86 -18.80 9.30 2.62
C ARG A 86 -19.60 9.53 1.34
N LYS A 87 -20.82 8.98 1.28
CA LYS A 87 -21.73 9.26 0.17
C LYS A 87 -21.93 10.79 0.06
N PRO A 88 -21.82 11.38 -1.14
CA PRO A 88 -22.11 12.79 -1.37
C PRO A 88 -23.50 13.14 -0.82
N ALA A 89 -23.57 14.18 0.00
CA ALA A 89 -24.83 14.59 0.62
C ALA A 89 -25.75 15.39 -0.33
N THR A 90 -25.23 15.89 -1.45
CA THR A 90 -25.95 16.78 -2.38
C THR A 90 -25.75 16.38 -3.84
N THR A 91 -26.70 16.75 -4.69
CA THR A 91 -26.60 16.56 -6.15
C THR A 91 -25.42 17.33 -6.75
N ALA A 92 -25.13 18.54 -6.25
CA ALA A 92 -23.98 19.32 -6.68
C ALA A 92 -22.63 18.63 -6.33
N ALA A 93 -22.54 18.01 -5.15
CA ALA A 93 -21.38 17.21 -4.76
C ALA A 93 -21.25 15.97 -5.66
N LEU A 94 -22.37 15.35 -6.01
CA LEU A 94 -22.41 14.17 -6.88
C LEU A 94 -21.99 14.49 -8.32
N GLU A 95 -22.43 15.63 -8.86
CA GLU A 95 -22.01 16.10 -10.18
C GLU A 95 -20.51 16.38 -10.21
N LYS A 96 -20.00 17.09 -9.19
CA LYS A 96 -18.57 17.39 -9.08
C LYS A 96 -17.75 16.11 -8.91
N TYR A 97 -18.24 15.15 -8.13
CA TYR A 97 -17.65 13.83 -7.94
C TYR A 97 -17.52 13.06 -9.25
N LEU A 98 -18.60 12.91 -10.02
CA LEU A 98 -18.59 12.19 -11.29
C LEU A 98 -17.77 12.93 -12.35
N GLY A 99 -17.80 14.26 -12.36
CA GLY A 99 -17.14 15.12 -13.34
C GLY A 99 -15.66 15.40 -13.06
N SER A 100 -15.15 14.92 -11.94
CA SER A 100 -13.78 15.14 -11.44
C SER A 100 -12.67 14.46 -12.25
N GLY A 101 -13.04 13.66 -13.26
CA GLY A 101 -12.11 12.78 -13.97
C GLY A 101 -11.81 11.48 -13.23
N LEU A 102 -12.62 11.12 -12.23
CA LEU A 102 -12.65 9.76 -11.66
C LEU A 102 -12.90 8.72 -12.72
N ILE A 103 -14.03 8.88 -13.40
CA ILE A 103 -14.53 7.90 -14.33
C ILE A 103 -14.11 8.34 -15.72
N LYS A 104 -13.26 7.54 -16.37
CA LYS A 104 -12.88 7.81 -17.76
C LYS A 104 -14.14 7.86 -18.61
N GLY A 105 -14.34 8.97 -19.32
CA GLY A 105 -15.54 9.22 -20.11
C GLY A 105 -16.61 10.09 -19.45
N VAL A 106 -16.51 10.37 -18.15
CA VAL A 106 -17.40 11.31 -17.45
C VAL A 106 -16.63 12.58 -17.10
N GLY A 107 -16.76 13.59 -17.97
CA GLY A 107 -16.32 14.96 -17.68
C GLY A 107 -17.45 15.79 -17.05
N PRO A 108 -17.18 17.02 -16.59
CA PRO A 108 -18.15 17.88 -15.90
C PRO A 108 -19.50 18.00 -16.62
N LYS A 109 -19.46 18.22 -17.95
CA LYS A 109 -20.69 18.30 -18.77
C LYS A 109 -21.49 16.99 -18.82
N THR A 110 -20.81 15.84 -18.84
CA THR A 110 -21.50 14.54 -18.85
C THR A 110 -22.05 14.24 -17.46
N ALA A 111 -21.29 14.53 -16.41
CA ALA A 111 -21.74 14.41 -15.03
C ALA A 111 -23.01 15.22 -14.75
N GLY A 112 -23.04 16.49 -15.19
CA GLY A 112 -24.22 17.34 -15.02
C GLY A 112 -25.47 16.76 -15.67
N LYS A 113 -25.36 16.21 -16.89
CA LYS A 113 -26.48 15.53 -17.55
C LYS A 113 -26.95 14.28 -16.80
N ILE A 114 -26.02 13.47 -16.31
CA ILE A 114 -26.34 12.26 -15.56
C ILE A 114 -27.07 12.61 -14.26
N VAL A 115 -26.55 13.57 -13.50
CA VAL A 115 -27.15 14.00 -12.22
C VAL A 115 -28.46 14.74 -12.44
N GLN A 116 -28.61 15.49 -13.54
CA GLN A 116 -29.89 16.10 -13.90
C GLN A 116 -30.97 15.04 -14.19
N HIS A 117 -30.59 13.94 -14.84
CA HIS A 117 -31.53 12.87 -15.21
C HIS A 117 -31.89 11.96 -14.02
N PHE A 118 -30.91 11.53 -13.23
CA PHE A 118 -31.12 10.56 -12.13
C PHE A 118 -31.15 11.17 -10.73
N ALA A 119 -30.76 12.44 -10.57
CA ALA A 119 -30.74 13.17 -9.31
C ALA A 119 -30.10 12.40 -8.14
N LYS A 120 -30.86 12.08 -7.09
CA LYS A 120 -30.37 11.36 -5.91
C LYS A 120 -30.08 9.89 -6.18
N GLN A 121 -30.67 9.31 -7.23
CA GLN A 121 -30.51 7.90 -7.59
C GLN A 121 -29.24 7.64 -8.42
N THR A 122 -28.49 8.68 -8.80
CA THR A 122 -27.36 8.49 -9.70
C THR A 122 -26.34 7.46 -9.19
N LEU A 123 -26.03 7.44 -7.89
CA LEU A 123 -25.10 6.42 -7.37
C LEU A 123 -25.65 5.00 -7.46
N ASP A 124 -26.92 4.82 -7.13
CA ASP A 124 -27.59 3.51 -7.21
C ASP A 124 -27.61 3.01 -8.66
N ILE A 125 -27.73 3.92 -9.64
CA ILE A 125 -27.60 3.59 -11.06
C ILE A 125 -26.18 3.10 -11.38
N PHE A 126 -25.15 3.75 -10.86
CA PHE A 126 -23.76 3.31 -11.06
C PHE A 126 -23.46 1.97 -10.35
N GLU A 127 -24.09 1.70 -9.20
CA GLU A 127 -23.88 0.48 -8.42
C GLU A 127 -24.65 -0.72 -8.99
N ASP A 128 -25.93 -0.55 -9.32
CA ASP A 128 -26.84 -1.66 -9.60
C ASP A 128 -27.34 -1.72 -11.04
N ASN A 129 -27.37 -0.58 -11.76
CA ASN A 129 -28.08 -0.47 -13.04
C ASN A 129 -27.34 0.40 -14.08
N ILE A 130 -26.03 0.19 -14.23
CA ILE A 130 -25.17 1.13 -14.98
C ILE A 130 -25.57 1.25 -16.46
N GLU A 131 -26.23 0.23 -17.03
CA GLU A 131 -26.74 0.25 -18.41
C GLU A 131 -27.74 1.38 -18.67
N ARG A 132 -28.47 1.81 -17.63
CA ARG A 132 -29.42 2.93 -17.70
C ARG A 132 -28.75 4.26 -18.01
N LEU A 133 -27.44 4.40 -17.89
CA LEU A 133 -26.73 5.60 -18.33
C LEU A 133 -26.96 5.92 -19.82
N THR A 134 -27.37 4.94 -20.63
CA THR A 134 -27.78 5.15 -22.04
C THR A 134 -29.07 5.98 -22.20
N GLU A 135 -29.89 6.11 -21.16
CA GLU A 135 -31.03 7.04 -21.12
C GLU A 135 -30.58 8.51 -21.21
N VAL A 136 -29.32 8.80 -20.85
CA VAL A 136 -28.78 10.17 -20.79
C VAL A 136 -28.25 10.59 -22.18
N PRO A 137 -28.72 11.73 -22.73
CA PRO A 137 -28.29 12.20 -24.05
C PRO A 137 -26.77 12.40 -24.18
N GLY A 138 -26.15 11.62 -25.08
CA GLY A 138 -24.71 11.65 -25.35
C GLY A 138 -23.90 10.55 -24.66
N ILE A 139 -24.56 9.53 -24.10
CA ILE A 139 -23.95 8.29 -23.63
C ILE A 139 -24.44 7.13 -24.51
N ALA A 140 -23.66 6.81 -25.53
CA ALA A 140 -23.88 5.62 -26.38
C ALA A 140 -23.19 4.39 -25.79
N GLN A 141 -23.48 3.19 -26.31
CA GLN A 141 -22.93 1.92 -25.81
C GLN A 141 -21.41 1.92 -25.62
N LYS A 142 -20.66 2.49 -26.57
CA LYS A 142 -19.19 2.59 -26.46
C LYS A 142 -18.75 3.41 -25.24
N LYS A 143 -19.46 4.50 -24.95
CA LYS A 143 -19.18 5.37 -23.81
C LYS A 143 -19.64 4.73 -22.51
N LEU A 144 -20.78 4.04 -22.51
CA LEU A 144 -21.23 3.21 -21.39
C LEU A 144 -20.17 2.18 -21.01
N ASN A 145 -19.67 1.36 -21.95
CA ASN A 145 -18.67 0.34 -21.66
C ASN A 145 -17.39 0.94 -21.02
N MET A 146 -16.95 2.10 -21.51
CA MET A 146 -15.79 2.81 -20.94
C MET A 146 -16.07 3.30 -19.50
N ILE A 147 -17.28 3.81 -19.25
CA ILE A 147 -17.72 4.26 -17.93
C ILE A 147 -17.81 3.07 -16.96
N SER A 148 -18.42 1.96 -17.39
CA SER A 148 -18.59 0.75 -16.58
C SER A 148 -17.25 0.14 -16.18
N ASN A 149 -16.31 0.03 -17.14
CA ASN A 149 -14.98 -0.50 -16.84
C ASN A 149 -14.23 0.39 -15.85
N ALA A 150 -14.25 1.71 -16.05
CA ALA A 150 -13.58 2.64 -15.14
C ALA A 150 -14.21 2.66 -13.74
N TRP A 151 -15.53 2.46 -13.65
CA TRP A 151 -16.24 2.38 -12.37
C TRP A 151 -15.90 1.09 -11.62
N ALA A 152 -15.91 -0.05 -12.32
CA ALA A 152 -15.53 -1.34 -11.74
C ALA A 152 -14.08 -1.32 -11.23
N GLU A 153 -13.15 -0.81 -12.04
CA GLU A 153 -11.74 -0.66 -11.66
C GLU A 153 -11.59 0.20 -10.39
N HIS A 154 -12.29 1.33 -10.32
CA HIS A 154 -12.25 2.19 -9.14
C HIS A 154 -12.79 1.49 -7.88
N LYS A 155 -13.88 0.73 -8.02
CA LYS A 155 -14.45 -0.03 -6.91
C LYS A 155 -13.46 -1.08 -6.38
N ALA A 156 -12.85 -1.86 -7.26
CA ALA A 156 -11.91 -2.89 -6.88
C ALA A 156 -10.64 -2.30 -6.21
N ILE A 157 -10.11 -1.21 -6.75
CA ILE A 157 -9.01 -0.46 -6.12
C ILE A 157 -9.39 0.03 -4.71
N ARG A 158 -10.62 0.52 -4.53
CA ARG A 158 -11.13 0.96 -3.22
C ARG A 158 -11.20 -0.19 -2.23
N GLU A 159 -11.62 -1.38 -2.66
CA GLU A 159 -11.64 -2.59 -1.83
C GLU A 159 -10.23 -2.97 -1.36
N VAL A 160 -9.24 -2.93 -2.25
CA VAL A 160 -7.82 -3.15 -1.88
C VAL A 160 -7.35 -2.11 -0.86
N MET A 161 -7.70 -0.83 -1.03
CA MET A 161 -7.37 0.20 -0.03
C MET A 161 -7.99 -0.08 1.34
N MET A 162 -9.27 -0.42 1.39
CA MET A 162 -9.96 -0.74 2.64
C MET A 162 -9.33 -1.94 3.33
N PHE A 163 -8.96 -2.97 2.56
CA PHE A 163 -8.23 -4.13 3.06
C PHE A 163 -6.89 -3.70 3.70
N LEU A 164 -6.03 -2.99 2.97
CA LEU A 164 -4.73 -2.53 3.49
C LEU A 164 -4.88 -1.67 4.76
N GLN A 165 -5.86 -0.77 4.77
CA GLN A 165 -6.15 0.09 5.91
C GLN A 165 -6.61 -0.71 7.13
N SER A 166 -7.49 -1.69 6.93
CA SER A 166 -7.96 -2.58 8.01
C SER A 166 -6.82 -3.37 8.66
N HIS A 167 -5.74 -3.60 7.91
CA HIS A 167 -4.52 -4.28 8.35
C HIS A 167 -3.38 -3.31 8.72
N GLY A 168 -3.65 -2.01 8.83
CA GLY A 168 -2.68 -1.01 9.30
C GLY A 168 -1.53 -0.71 8.34
N ILE A 169 -1.69 -0.98 7.03
CA ILE A 169 -0.77 -0.51 5.99
C ILE A 169 -1.28 0.80 5.38
N SER A 170 -0.31 1.67 5.08
CA SER A 170 -0.47 2.73 4.08
C SER A 170 -1.18 2.28 2.79
N THR A 171 -2.25 2.99 2.47
CA THR A 171 -3.04 2.85 1.23
C THR A 171 -2.30 3.34 -0.02
N LEU A 172 -1.10 3.93 0.14
CA LEU A 172 -0.21 4.39 -0.93
C LEU A 172 0.01 3.34 -2.03
N PHE A 173 0.07 2.06 -1.63
CA PHE A 173 0.41 0.98 -2.53
C PHE A 173 -0.79 0.35 -3.23
N ALA A 174 -2.03 0.70 -2.86
CA ALA A 174 -3.21 0.01 -3.35
C ALA A 174 -3.39 0.08 -4.87
N VAL A 175 -3.09 1.23 -5.49
CA VAL A 175 -3.14 1.36 -6.96
C VAL A 175 -2.17 0.36 -7.59
N ARG A 176 -0.94 0.30 -7.08
CA ARG A 176 0.13 -0.56 -7.62
C ARG A 176 -0.20 -2.02 -7.42
N ILE A 177 -0.70 -2.38 -6.24
CA ILE A 177 -1.12 -3.74 -5.91
C ILE A 177 -2.25 -4.19 -6.83
N TYR A 178 -3.27 -3.35 -7.04
CA TYR A 178 -4.35 -3.67 -7.96
C TYR A 178 -3.88 -3.72 -9.42
N LYS A 179 -3.01 -2.81 -9.86
CA LYS A 179 -2.46 -2.85 -11.23
C LYS A 179 -1.68 -4.14 -11.51
N GLU A 180 -1.00 -4.68 -10.51
CA GLU A 180 -0.21 -5.91 -10.64
C GLU A 180 -1.07 -7.17 -10.54
N TYR A 181 -2.02 -7.21 -9.59
CA TYR A 181 -2.78 -8.43 -9.27
C TYR A 181 -4.23 -8.43 -9.75
N GLY A 182 -4.75 -7.29 -10.23
CA GLY A 182 -6.14 -7.12 -10.64
C GLY A 182 -7.15 -7.46 -9.54
N ASP A 183 -8.25 -8.09 -9.92
CA ASP A 183 -9.33 -8.50 -9.03
C ASP A 183 -8.88 -9.53 -7.97
N ASP A 184 -7.80 -10.27 -8.23
CA ASP A 184 -7.21 -11.23 -7.29
C ASP A 184 -6.32 -10.56 -6.23
N ALA A 185 -6.17 -9.24 -6.22
CA ALA A 185 -5.26 -8.52 -5.32
C ALA A 185 -5.41 -8.91 -3.85
N ILE A 186 -6.63 -8.87 -3.30
CA ILE A 186 -6.88 -9.19 -1.88
C ILE A 186 -6.58 -10.67 -1.62
N LYS A 187 -7.04 -11.56 -2.50
CA LYS A 187 -6.83 -13.01 -2.37
C LYS A 187 -5.34 -13.36 -2.40
N ASN A 188 -4.59 -12.78 -3.33
CA ASN A 188 -3.16 -12.96 -3.47
C ASN A 188 -2.43 -12.52 -2.20
N VAL A 189 -2.72 -11.31 -1.70
CA VAL A 189 -2.10 -10.80 -0.48
C VAL A 189 -2.48 -11.64 0.75
N THR A 190 -3.71 -12.15 0.81
CA THR A 190 -4.16 -13.01 1.91
C THR A 190 -3.46 -14.37 1.91
N GLN A 191 -3.21 -14.95 0.72
CA GLN A 191 -2.56 -16.25 0.58
C GLN A 191 -1.06 -16.23 0.87
N ASP A 192 -0.35 -15.18 0.45
CA ASP A 192 1.06 -14.98 0.83
C ASP A 192 1.32 -13.49 1.02
N PRO A 193 1.22 -12.98 2.26
CA PRO A 193 1.39 -11.56 2.58
C PRO A 193 2.79 -11.03 2.27
N TYR A 194 3.82 -11.89 2.32
CA TYR A 194 5.20 -11.48 2.12
C TYR A 194 5.52 -11.21 0.65
N ARG A 195 4.65 -11.62 -0.29
CA ARG A 195 4.73 -11.17 -1.68
C ARG A 195 4.69 -9.65 -1.80
N LEU A 196 4.00 -8.97 -0.88
CA LEU A 196 3.96 -7.50 -0.87
C LEU A 196 5.38 -6.91 -0.79
N ALA A 197 6.26 -7.50 0.01
CA ALA A 197 7.63 -7.03 0.17
C ALA A 197 8.56 -7.46 -0.99
N ASN A 198 8.20 -8.51 -1.73
CA ASN A 198 8.97 -9.00 -2.86
C ASN A 198 8.63 -8.25 -4.16
N ASP A 199 7.34 -7.96 -4.36
CA ASP A 199 6.82 -7.50 -5.65
C ASP A 199 6.72 -5.96 -5.70
N PHE A 200 6.57 -5.28 -4.55
CA PHE A 200 6.38 -3.84 -4.50
C PHE A 200 7.52 -3.13 -3.79
N TYR A 201 8.36 -2.44 -4.59
CA TYR A 201 9.33 -1.50 -4.05
C TYR A 201 8.65 -0.46 -3.13
N GLY A 202 9.20 -0.29 -1.94
CA GLY A 202 8.67 0.59 -0.89
C GLY A 202 7.82 -0.13 0.16
N ILE A 203 7.41 -1.38 -0.07
CA ILE A 203 6.85 -2.23 0.98
C ILE A 203 7.97 -3.11 1.53
N GLY A 204 8.33 -2.91 2.79
CA GLY A 204 9.34 -3.72 3.46
C GLY A 204 8.74 -4.91 4.21
N PHE A 205 9.63 -5.79 4.70
CA PHE A 205 9.28 -6.92 5.55
C PHE A 205 8.33 -6.54 6.69
N PHE A 206 8.62 -5.47 7.44
CA PHE A 206 7.78 -5.05 8.57
C PHE A 206 6.35 -4.69 8.18
N SER A 207 6.13 -4.09 7.01
CA SER A 207 4.79 -3.77 6.53
C SER A 207 4.03 -5.03 6.12
N ALA A 208 4.71 -5.98 5.45
CA ALA A 208 4.12 -7.27 5.10
C ALA A 208 3.86 -8.15 6.34
N ASP A 209 4.75 -8.13 7.34
CA ASP A 209 4.61 -8.87 8.61
C ASP A 209 3.39 -8.38 9.40
N LYS A 210 3.11 -7.07 9.39
CA LYS A 210 1.88 -6.51 9.98
C LYS A 210 0.62 -7.07 9.34
N VAL A 211 0.59 -7.23 8.01
CA VAL A 211 -0.55 -7.88 7.33
C VAL A 211 -0.63 -9.32 7.73
N ALA A 212 0.48 -10.04 7.61
CA ALA A 212 0.54 -11.47 7.91
C ALA A 212 -0.05 -11.77 9.30
N LEU A 213 0.41 -11.05 10.32
CA LEU A 213 -0.10 -11.23 11.68
C LEU A 213 -1.56 -10.80 11.82
N SER A 214 -1.98 -9.70 11.18
CA SER A 214 -3.37 -9.21 11.30
C SER A 214 -4.39 -10.04 10.52
N ILE A 215 -4.00 -10.77 9.48
CA ILE A 215 -4.86 -11.77 8.81
C ILE A 215 -4.86 -13.12 9.52
N GLY A 216 -4.09 -13.28 10.60
CA GLY A 216 -4.07 -14.48 11.43
C GLY A 216 -2.97 -15.50 11.10
N LEU A 217 -1.93 -15.11 10.35
CA LEU A 217 -0.76 -15.98 10.17
C LEU A 217 -0.08 -16.24 11.53
N ALA A 218 0.21 -17.50 11.82
CA ALA A 218 0.86 -17.88 13.07
C ALA A 218 2.23 -17.17 13.22
N PRO A 219 2.59 -16.67 14.41
CA PRO A 219 3.89 -16.01 14.62
C PRO A 219 5.09 -16.91 14.28
N ASP A 220 4.96 -18.21 14.48
CA ASP A 220 5.98 -19.23 14.20
C ASP A 220 5.74 -19.96 12.86
N SER A 221 4.89 -19.41 11.98
CA SER A 221 4.64 -20.01 10.68
C SER A 221 5.93 -20.06 9.85
N ARG A 222 6.01 -21.09 9.01
CA ARG A 222 7.14 -21.31 8.11
C ARG A 222 7.34 -20.11 7.18
N GLU A 223 6.26 -19.56 6.65
CA GLU A 223 6.25 -18.42 5.73
C GLU A 223 6.85 -17.18 6.39
N ARG A 224 6.45 -16.88 7.63
CA ARG A 224 6.98 -15.76 8.42
C ARG A 224 8.47 -15.91 8.69
N ILE A 225 8.89 -17.11 9.09
CA ILE A 225 10.31 -17.38 9.37
C ILE A 225 11.16 -17.24 8.10
N MET A 226 10.72 -17.81 6.97
CA MET A 226 11.44 -17.68 5.69
C MET A 226 11.53 -16.23 5.22
N ALA A 227 10.46 -15.43 5.40
CA ALA A 227 10.47 -14.02 5.08
C ALA A 227 11.43 -13.23 6.00
N GLY A 228 11.49 -13.56 7.28
CA GLY A 228 12.45 -13.02 8.23
C GLY A 228 13.90 -13.33 7.84
N ILE A 229 14.20 -14.58 7.47
CA ILE A 229 15.54 -14.99 6.98
C ILE A 229 15.92 -14.19 5.73
N LYS A 230 15.01 -14.08 4.75
CA LYS A 230 15.25 -13.26 3.55
C LYS A 230 15.53 -11.80 3.90
N HIS A 231 14.76 -11.23 4.83
CA HIS A 231 14.95 -9.86 5.28
C HIS A 231 16.34 -9.66 5.91
N VAL A 232 16.75 -10.56 6.81
CA VAL A 232 18.07 -10.54 7.46
C VAL A 232 19.21 -10.65 6.45
N LEU A 233 19.12 -11.60 5.51
CA LEU A 233 20.12 -11.77 4.44
C LEU A 233 20.20 -10.57 3.47
N ALA A 234 19.09 -9.87 3.26
CA ALA A 234 19.08 -8.65 2.44
C ALA A 234 19.63 -7.45 3.23
N ALA A 235 19.28 -7.34 4.51
CA ALA A 235 19.72 -6.25 5.39
C ALA A 235 21.20 -6.35 5.76
N SER A 236 21.80 -7.55 5.72
CA SER A 236 23.23 -7.77 6.01
C SER A 236 24.16 -6.90 5.16
N ARG A 237 23.74 -6.57 3.93
CA ARG A 237 24.44 -5.65 3.03
C ARG A 237 24.71 -4.29 3.67
N ASN A 238 23.77 -3.77 4.46
CA ASN A 238 23.89 -2.46 5.10
C ASN A 238 24.96 -2.44 6.19
N PHE A 239 25.37 -3.63 6.67
CA PHE A 239 26.47 -3.82 7.62
C PHE A 239 27.78 -4.23 6.93
N GLY A 240 27.82 -4.25 5.59
CA GLY A 240 29.00 -4.64 4.81
C GLY A 240 29.19 -6.15 4.66
N HIS A 241 28.22 -6.97 5.08
CA HIS A 241 28.30 -8.42 4.93
C HIS A 241 27.82 -8.88 3.54
N CYS A 242 28.61 -9.73 2.87
CA CYS A 242 28.22 -10.39 1.61
C CYS A 242 27.40 -11.67 1.85
N TYR A 243 27.67 -12.35 2.96
CA TYR A 243 26.99 -13.56 3.41
C TYR A 243 26.79 -13.53 4.92
N LEU A 244 25.99 -14.46 5.43
CA LEU A 244 25.88 -14.74 6.86
C LEU A 244 26.11 -16.22 7.15
N THR A 245 26.68 -16.52 8.31
CA THR A 245 26.79 -17.89 8.82
C THR A 245 25.49 -18.33 9.50
N LEU A 246 25.32 -19.63 9.73
CA LEU A 246 24.15 -20.19 10.43
C LEU A 246 23.91 -19.51 11.78
N SER A 247 24.97 -19.31 12.56
CA SER A 247 24.91 -18.67 13.89
C SER A 247 24.44 -17.21 13.79
N GLN A 248 24.93 -16.46 12.80
CA GLN A 248 24.54 -15.07 12.59
C GLN A 248 23.06 -14.94 12.17
N ILE A 249 22.59 -15.84 11.31
CA ILE A 249 21.17 -15.89 10.89
C ILE A 249 20.30 -16.22 12.10
N ASN A 250 20.65 -17.25 12.89
CA ASN A 250 19.87 -17.64 14.05
C ASN A 250 19.72 -16.48 15.03
N LYS A 251 20.82 -15.81 15.35
CA LYS A 251 20.82 -14.65 16.25
C LYS A 251 19.93 -13.52 15.74
N GLN A 252 20.12 -13.08 14.51
CA GLN A 252 19.39 -11.94 13.94
C GLN A 252 17.91 -12.24 13.73
N VAL A 253 17.56 -13.45 13.28
CA VAL A 253 16.15 -13.85 13.09
C VAL A 253 15.46 -14.04 14.44
N LYS A 254 16.16 -14.59 15.45
CA LYS A 254 15.64 -14.67 16.83
C LYS A 254 15.37 -13.29 17.41
N GLU A 255 16.26 -12.33 17.21
CA GLU A 255 16.05 -10.94 17.63
C GLU A 255 14.90 -10.27 16.87
N LEU A 256 14.79 -10.49 15.56
CA LEU A 256 13.77 -9.89 14.69
C LEU A 256 12.36 -10.44 14.99
N LEU A 257 12.22 -11.76 15.09
CA LEU A 257 10.92 -12.43 15.22
C LEU A 257 10.54 -12.74 16.67
N GLN A 258 11.49 -12.60 17.61
CA GLN A 258 11.36 -12.98 19.02
C GLN A 258 11.01 -14.46 19.22
N LEU A 259 11.59 -15.34 18.38
CA LEU A 259 11.36 -16.78 18.39
C LEU A 259 12.67 -17.56 18.48
N ASP A 260 12.66 -18.66 19.21
CA ASP A 260 13.78 -19.61 19.17
C ASP A 260 13.60 -20.58 17.99
N LEU A 261 14.53 -20.51 17.06
CA LEU A 261 14.50 -21.29 15.81
C LEU A 261 15.62 -22.34 15.75
N SER A 262 16.36 -22.53 16.85
CA SER A 262 17.59 -23.34 16.85
C SER A 262 17.38 -24.75 16.27
N ASP A 263 16.23 -25.37 16.53
CA ASP A 263 15.93 -26.73 16.08
C ASP A 263 15.36 -26.80 14.65
N LYS A 264 14.75 -25.71 14.14
CA LYS A 264 14.05 -25.67 12.84
C LYS A 264 14.83 -24.95 11.74
N LEU A 265 15.79 -24.10 12.11
CA LEU A 265 16.46 -23.19 11.18
C LEU A 265 17.22 -23.94 10.07
N LEU A 266 17.91 -25.02 10.42
CA LEU A 266 18.74 -25.76 9.46
C LEU A 266 17.88 -26.43 8.38
N GLU A 267 16.78 -27.08 8.77
CA GLU A 267 15.82 -27.68 7.83
C GLU A 267 15.20 -26.61 6.92
N LEU A 268 14.85 -25.45 7.48
CA LEU A 268 14.30 -24.33 6.70
C LEU A 268 15.31 -23.76 5.71
N LEU A 269 16.57 -23.60 6.09
CA LEU A 269 17.62 -23.12 5.20
C LEU A 269 17.90 -24.11 4.06
N GLN A 270 17.93 -25.41 4.33
CA GLN A 270 18.04 -26.45 3.31
C GLN A 270 16.86 -26.44 2.33
N TYR A 271 15.64 -26.26 2.84
CA TYR A 271 14.48 -26.09 1.99
C TYR A 271 14.58 -24.82 1.14
N MET A 272 14.95 -23.69 1.74
CA MET A 272 15.12 -22.43 1.03
C MET A 272 16.20 -22.52 -0.03
N GLU A 273 17.30 -23.24 0.21
CA GLU A 273 18.33 -23.52 -0.79
C GLU A 273 17.76 -24.37 -1.94
N THR A 274 17.04 -25.44 -1.64
CA THR A 274 16.42 -26.34 -2.63
C THR A 274 15.43 -25.60 -3.53
N GLN A 275 14.62 -24.71 -2.94
CA GLN A 275 13.69 -23.84 -3.64
C GLN A 275 14.39 -22.63 -4.31
N LYS A 276 15.72 -22.56 -4.23
CA LYS A 276 16.53 -21.43 -4.69
C LYS A 276 15.94 -20.11 -4.20
N LEU A 277 15.63 -19.98 -2.92
CA LEU A 277 15.21 -18.74 -2.28
C LEU A 277 16.41 -17.97 -1.67
N LEU A 278 17.50 -18.68 -1.43
CA LEU A 278 18.81 -18.19 -1.03
C LEU A 278 19.90 -18.99 -1.78
N MET A 279 21.15 -18.57 -1.66
CA MET A 279 22.30 -19.30 -2.22
C MET A 279 23.27 -19.67 -1.10
N VAL A 280 23.96 -20.81 -1.24
CA VAL A 280 24.93 -21.28 -0.25
C VAL A 280 26.28 -21.51 -0.92
N ARG A 281 27.36 -21.20 -0.21
CA ARG A 281 28.72 -21.64 -0.54
C ARG A 281 29.43 -22.11 0.71
N GLU A 282 30.24 -23.13 0.58
CA GLU A 282 31.21 -23.47 1.61
C GLU A 282 32.42 -22.55 1.47
N LEU A 283 32.69 -21.75 2.50
CA LEU A 283 33.86 -20.89 2.57
C LEU A 283 34.73 -21.31 3.76
N CYS A 284 36.04 -21.16 3.60
CA CYS A 284 36.96 -21.26 4.72
C CYS A 284 36.86 -19.98 5.54
N VAL A 285 36.34 -20.09 6.76
CA VAL A 285 36.25 -18.97 7.69
C VAL A 285 37.51 -18.95 8.58
N GLU A 286 37.74 -17.84 9.29
CA GLU A 286 38.87 -17.67 10.21
C GLU A 286 39.05 -18.95 11.05
N ASN A 287 40.18 -19.66 10.83
CA ASN A 287 40.57 -21.00 11.33
C ASN A 287 40.60 -22.15 10.31
N GLY A 288 40.32 -21.90 9.03
CA GLY A 288 40.44 -22.93 7.97
C GLY A 288 39.35 -24.01 8.00
N ILE A 289 38.33 -23.81 8.85
CA ILE A 289 37.12 -24.64 8.88
C ILE A 289 36.23 -24.18 7.74
N LYS A 290 35.79 -25.13 6.91
CA LYS A 290 34.76 -24.88 5.91
C LYS A 290 33.41 -24.86 6.61
N GLU A 291 32.74 -23.72 6.56
CA GLU A 291 31.35 -23.62 7.03
C GLU A 291 30.43 -23.09 5.91
N PRO A 292 29.13 -23.47 5.95
CA PRO A 292 28.16 -22.98 4.98
C PRO A 292 27.86 -21.50 5.20
N CYS A 293 28.10 -20.71 4.17
CA CYS A 293 27.81 -19.29 4.10
C CYS A 293 26.58 -19.06 3.22
N TYR A 294 25.58 -18.40 3.77
CA TYR A 294 24.30 -18.16 3.12
C TYR A 294 24.22 -16.73 2.57
N TYR A 295 23.69 -16.60 1.37
CA TYR A 295 23.61 -15.35 0.63
C TYR A 295 22.17 -15.05 0.25
N SER A 296 21.82 -13.76 0.26
CA SER A 296 20.71 -13.30 -0.59
C SER A 296 21.12 -13.45 -2.06
N LYS A 297 20.14 -13.73 -2.94
CA LYS A 297 20.42 -13.93 -4.37
C LYS A 297 21.16 -12.76 -5.01
N SER A 298 20.71 -11.54 -4.71
CA SER A 298 21.31 -10.32 -5.26
C SER A 298 22.80 -10.24 -4.90
N LEU A 299 23.14 -10.37 -3.61
CA LEU A 299 24.53 -10.36 -3.16
C LEU A 299 25.37 -11.46 -3.79
N TYR A 300 24.83 -12.67 -3.90
CA TYR A 300 25.53 -13.80 -4.52
C TYR A 300 25.93 -13.51 -5.98
N PHE A 301 25.01 -12.96 -6.77
CA PHE A 301 25.26 -12.65 -8.18
C PHE A 301 26.11 -11.38 -8.34
N ASP A 302 25.92 -10.37 -7.50
CA ASP A 302 26.75 -9.16 -7.46
C ASP A 302 28.22 -9.52 -7.19
N GLU A 303 28.47 -10.39 -6.20
CA GLU A 303 29.81 -10.86 -5.86
C GLU A 303 30.45 -11.66 -7.02
N LEU A 304 29.70 -12.59 -7.64
CA LEU A 304 30.17 -13.34 -8.81
C LEU A 304 30.54 -12.43 -9.97
N TYR A 305 29.72 -11.42 -10.22
CA TYR A 305 29.92 -10.49 -11.30
C TYR A 305 31.21 -9.68 -11.11
N VAL A 306 31.43 -9.17 -9.90
CA VAL A 306 32.65 -8.44 -9.55
C VAL A 306 33.87 -9.35 -9.63
N ALA A 307 33.80 -10.56 -9.07
CA ALA A 307 34.89 -11.53 -9.12
C ALA A 307 35.30 -11.87 -10.57
N LYS A 308 34.34 -12.07 -11.47
CA LYS A 308 34.59 -12.33 -12.91
C LYS A 308 35.21 -11.16 -13.67
N ARG A 309 35.04 -9.93 -13.18
CA ARG A 309 35.61 -8.73 -13.82
C ARG A 309 37.02 -8.40 -13.35
N ILE A 310 37.37 -8.89 -12.15
CA ILE A 310 38.69 -8.68 -11.55
C ILE A 310 39.64 -9.83 -11.90
N ALA A 311 39.11 -11.03 -12.11
CA ALA A 311 39.84 -12.19 -12.62
C ALA A 311 40.18 -12.05 -14.11
#